data_AF-A0A2H3BQU1-F1
#
_entry.id   AF-A0A2H3BQU1-F1
#
_cell.length_a   1.000
_cell.length_b   1.000
_cell.length_c   1.000
_cell.angle_alpha   90.00
_cell.angle_beta   90.00
_cell.angle_gamma   90.00
#
_symmetry.space_group_name_H-M   'P 1'
#
loop_
_entity.id
_entity.type
_entity.pdbx_description
1 polymer ?
#
loop_
_entity_poly.entity_id
_entity_poly.type
_entity_poly.pdbx_seq_one_letter_code
_entity_poly.pdbx_strand_id
1 'polypeptide(L)'
;METSLTIPTDEQVLGDLDNYKESLGRSKILDGMRSKNNWSLSDARLKRLMSKKDSSRSRAVPRVTGSVDFSEADNSLLLTYSNALTQYRSDFPVLLDSPCSQVSEATDIPPPSLPKDALGAQLRFFNNNPRHFFILYGRGEYDYAAGHNTQISMLHMIIQKRILELITGKSRPLSEEDQAMMNRWAGVQTFFEYYEAAGKKAGLPASDVGRQFEAEYGVNILARRTPEQNDPRWRNAYDRAKESIHKRYMLPILKQLSQHPKTRGTVPVDSNGEPIYDPKVHGRFAFIITKVSKKTGKACGDLP
;
A
#
# COMPACT_ATOMS: atom_id res chain seq x y z
N MET A 1 -36.52 -30.14 37.85
CA MET A 1 -35.97 -28.77 37.85
C MET A 1 -35.84 -28.33 36.41
N GLU A 2 -36.69 -27.41 35.95
CA GLU A 2 -36.57 -26.83 34.60
C GLU A 2 -35.36 -25.90 34.59
N THR A 3 -34.28 -26.31 33.93
CA THR A 3 -33.13 -25.45 33.68
C THR A 3 -33.53 -24.42 32.63
N SER A 4 -33.85 -23.20 33.07
CA SER A 4 -34.19 -22.10 32.18
C SER A 4 -33.04 -21.81 31.22
N LEU A 5 -33.31 -21.83 29.92
CA LEU A 5 -32.33 -21.47 28.89
C LEU A 5 -32.02 -19.98 28.94
N THR A 6 -30.74 -19.63 28.88
CA THR A 6 -30.29 -18.23 28.89
C THR A 6 -30.18 -17.70 27.46
N ILE A 7 -30.64 -16.48 27.19
CA ILE A 7 -30.47 -15.83 25.87
C ILE A 7 -29.15 -15.04 25.89
N PRO A 8 -28.12 -15.41 25.11
CA PRO A 8 -26.85 -14.70 25.13
C PRO A 8 -26.91 -13.37 24.36
N THR A 9 -25.99 -12.44 24.66
CA THR A 9 -25.76 -11.23 23.85
C THR A 9 -24.92 -11.55 22.60
N ASP A 10 -24.94 -10.67 21.59
CA ASP A 10 -24.15 -10.88 20.37
C ASP A 10 -22.63 -10.90 20.68
N GLU A 11 -22.18 -10.11 21.67
CA GLU A 11 -20.80 -10.05 22.15
C GLU A 11 -20.38 -11.36 22.84
N GLN A 12 -21.25 -11.95 23.67
CA GLN A 12 -20.99 -13.23 24.32
C GLN A 12 -20.86 -14.36 23.30
N VAL A 13 -21.73 -14.38 22.28
CA VAL A 13 -21.66 -15.36 21.19
C VAL A 13 -20.37 -15.17 20.38
N LEU A 14 -19.99 -13.93 20.06
CA LEU A 14 -18.76 -13.64 19.30
C LEU A 14 -17.50 -14.02 20.09
N GLY A 15 -17.47 -13.78 21.40
CA GLY A 15 -16.37 -14.15 22.27
C GLY A 15 -16.23 -15.65 22.44
N ASP A 16 -17.32 -16.39 22.61
CA ASP A 16 -17.24 -17.87 22.70
C ASP A 16 -16.93 -18.51 21.34
N LEU A 17 -17.25 -17.85 20.23
CA LEU A 17 -16.92 -18.30 18.88
C LEU A 17 -15.41 -18.40 18.63
N ASP A 18 -14.59 -17.60 19.32
CA ASP A 18 -13.12 -17.70 19.25
C ASP A 18 -12.57 -19.02 19.82
N ASN A 19 -13.35 -19.72 20.65
CA ASN A 19 -12.94 -20.99 21.25
C ASN A 19 -13.15 -22.20 20.33
N TYR A 20 -13.83 -22.02 19.18
CA TYR A 20 -14.11 -23.09 18.23
C TYR A 20 -13.13 -23.05 17.05
N LYS A 21 -12.58 -24.20 16.66
CA LYS A 21 -11.71 -24.31 15.48
C LYS A 21 -12.49 -23.98 14.21
N GLU A 22 -11.89 -23.19 13.31
CA GLU A 22 -12.48 -22.77 12.02
C GLU A 22 -12.89 -23.96 11.12
N SER A 23 -12.36 -25.16 11.36
CA SER A 23 -12.71 -26.37 10.62
C SER A 23 -14.01 -27.06 11.05
N LEU A 24 -14.67 -26.59 12.12
CA LEU A 24 -15.94 -27.15 12.57
C LEU A 24 -17.11 -26.56 11.77
N GLY A 25 -17.98 -27.43 11.25
CA GLY A 25 -19.22 -27.01 10.60
C GLY A 25 -20.13 -26.25 11.58
N ARG A 26 -20.79 -25.20 11.08
CA ARG A 26 -21.67 -24.29 11.85
C ARG A 26 -22.67 -24.99 12.78
N SER A 27 -23.27 -26.11 12.37
CA SER A 27 -24.17 -26.89 13.23
C SER A 27 -23.48 -27.41 14.49
N LYS A 28 -22.25 -27.93 14.36
CA LYS A 28 -21.48 -28.44 15.51
C LYS A 28 -21.07 -27.32 16.47
N ILE A 29 -20.77 -26.14 15.93
CA ILE A 29 -20.48 -24.94 16.73
C ILE A 29 -21.74 -24.54 17.51
N LEU A 30 -22.89 -24.49 16.85
CA LEU A 30 -24.16 -24.14 17.47
C LEU A 30 -24.54 -25.10 18.61
N ASP A 31 -24.43 -26.41 18.37
CA ASP A 31 -24.74 -27.44 19.36
C ASP A 31 -23.75 -27.40 20.53
N GLY A 32 -22.47 -27.15 20.25
CA GLY A 32 -21.45 -26.91 21.26
C GLY A 32 -21.77 -25.71 22.15
N MET A 33 -22.19 -24.57 21.58
CA MET A 33 -22.50 -23.36 22.34
C MET A 33 -23.76 -23.52 23.20
N ARG A 34 -24.78 -24.20 22.67
CA ARG A 34 -26.03 -24.49 23.38
C ARG A 34 -25.78 -25.41 24.57
N SER A 35 -25.02 -26.49 24.36
CA SER A 35 -24.73 -27.47 25.42
C SER A 35 -23.80 -26.92 26.50
N LYS A 36 -22.74 -26.20 26.12
CA LYS A 36 -21.74 -25.66 27.05
C LYS A 36 -22.31 -24.57 27.97
N ASN A 37 -23.11 -23.66 27.43
CA ASN A 37 -23.53 -22.45 28.13
C ASN A 37 -25.04 -22.42 28.47
N ASN A 38 -25.77 -23.49 28.19
CA ASN A 38 -27.23 -23.59 28.32
C ASN A 38 -27.97 -22.45 27.59
N TRP A 39 -27.51 -22.13 26.37
CA TRP A 39 -27.99 -21.00 25.60
C TRP A 39 -29.15 -21.32 24.66
N SER A 40 -30.10 -20.39 24.56
CA SER A 40 -31.08 -20.33 23.47
C SER A 40 -30.53 -19.47 22.33
N LEU A 41 -29.76 -20.09 21.43
CA LEU A 41 -29.15 -19.46 20.26
C LEU A 41 -29.72 -20.07 18.98
N SER A 42 -30.16 -19.26 18.01
CA SER A 42 -30.65 -19.75 16.71
C SER A 42 -29.54 -19.82 15.65
N ASP A 43 -29.69 -20.74 14.70
CA ASP A 43 -28.75 -20.91 13.58
C ASP A 43 -28.64 -19.64 12.72
N ALA A 44 -29.77 -18.95 12.49
CA ALA A 44 -29.81 -17.70 11.73
C ALA A 44 -29.01 -16.59 12.43
N ARG A 45 -29.11 -16.48 13.76
CA ARG A 45 -28.36 -15.50 14.55
C ARG A 45 -26.86 -15.81 14.52
N LEU A 46 -26.48 -17.08 14.69
CA LEU A 46 -25.09 -17.50 14.58
C LEU A 46 -24.52 -17.20 13.18
N LYS A 47 -25.26 -17.51 12.11
CA LYS A 47 -24.86 -17.22 10.72
C LYS A 47 -24.54 -15.73 10.53
N ARG A 48 -25.44 -14.85 10.98
CA ARG A 48 -25.29 -13.39 10.88
C ARG A 48 -24.03 -12.92 11.59
N LEU A 49 -23.75 -13.45 12.78
CA LEU A 49 -22.58 -13.09 13.58
C LEU A 49 -21.26 -13.59 12.98
N MET A 50 -21.24 -14.81 12.43
CA MET A 50 -20.08 -15.32 11.69
C MET A 50 -19.77 -14.41 10.49
N SER A 51 -20.76 -14.07 9.67
CA SER A 51 -20.56 -13.15 8.53
C SER A 51 -20.09 -11.74 8.95
N LYS A 52 -20.57 -11.24 10.10
CA LYS A 52 -20.13 -9.95 10.67
C LYS A 52 -18.67 -10.02 11.13
N LYS A 53 -18.25 -11.14 11.74
CA LYS A 53 -16.87 -11.39 12.18
C LYS A 53 -15.92 -11.51 10.98
N ASP A 54 -16.32 -12.22 9.94
CA ASP A 54 -15.55 -12.37 8.71
C ASP A 54 -15.39 -11.02 7.99
N SER A 55 -16.46 -10.23 7.90
CA SER A 55 -16.41 -8.87 7.34
C SER A 55 -15.49 -7.93 8.13
N SER A 56 -15.38 -8.13 9.44
CA SER A 56 -14.49 -7.36 10.33
C SER A 56 -13.03 -7.81 10.19
N ARG A 57 -12.79 -9.11 9.95
CA ARG A 57 -11.46 -9.66 9.62
C ARG A 57 -10.99 -9.26 8.23
N SER A 58 -11.87 -9.20 7.22
CA SER A 58 -11.53 -8.78 5.86
C SER A 58 -11.21 -7.28 5.73
N ARG A 59 -11.60 -6.44 6.70
CA ARG A 59 -11.20 -5.02 6.77
C ARG A 59 -9.92 -4.79 7.57
N ALA A 60 -9.46 -5.77 8.34
CA ALA A 60 -8.17 -5.70 8.99
C ALA A 60 -7.09 -6.13 7.99
N VAL A 61 -6.52 -5.16 7.27
CA VAL A 61 -5.16 -5.32 6.75
C VAL A 61 -4.32 -5.86 7.91
N PRO A 62 -3.55 -6.97 7.74
CA PRO A 62 -2.79 -7.54 8.84
C PRO A 62 -1.94 -6.46 9.50
N ARG A 63 -2.24 -6.14 10.77
CA ARG A 63 -1.36 -5.35 11.62
C ARG A 63 -0.12 -6.19 11.91
N VAL A 64 0.87 -6.10 11.04
CA VAL A 64 2.22 -6.52 11.37
C VAL A 64 2.87 -5.33 12.09
N THR A 65 2.67 -5.23 13.40
CA THR A 65 3.29 -4.23 14.27
C THR A 65 4.58 -4.73 14.92
N GLY A 66 5.23 -5.73 14.31
CA GLY A 66 6.56 -6.19 14.70
C GLY A 66 7.50 -6.10 13.52
N SER A 67 8.77 -5.72 13.75
CA SER A 67 9.80 -5.95 12.75
C SER A 67 9.83 -7.46 12.50
N VAL A 68 9.37 -7.87 11.32
CA VAL A 68 9.67 -9.21 10.83
C VAL A 68 11.13 -9.12 10.41
N ASP A 69 12.02 -9.73 11.18
CA ASP A 69 13.41 -9.91 10.76
C ASP A 69 13.39 -10.87 9.57
N PHE A 70 13.48 -10.28 8.38
CA PHE A 70 13.59 -10.99 7.11
C PHE A 70 14.97 -11.63 7.03
N SER A 71 15.01 -12.90 6.61
CA SER A 71 16.26 -13.62 6.43
C SER A 71 17.10 -13.00 5.29
N GLU A 72 18.37 -13.36 5.22
CA GLU A 72 19.26 -12.92 4.13
C GLU A 72 18.74 -13.31 2.74
N ALA A 73 18.04 -14.45 2.64
CA ALA A 73 17.36 -14.91 1.43
C ALA A 73 16.17 -14.01 1.04
N ASP A 74 15.42 -13.49 2.02
CA ASP A 74 14.30 -12.58 1.79
C ASP A 74 14.80 -11.20 1.31
N ASN A 75 15.91 -10.72 1.88
CA ASN A 75 16.58 -9.51 1.42
C ASN A 75 17.12 -9.64 0.00
N SER A 76 17.65 -10.82 -0.35
CA SER A 76 18.09 -11.13 -1.72
C SER A 76 16.93 -11.09 -2.71
N LEU A 77 15.78 -11.69 -2.38
CA LEU A 77 14.60 -11.70 -3.25
C LEU A 77 13.99 -10.28 -3.42
N LEU A 78 13.95 -9.49 -2.36
CA LEU A 78 13.52 -8.08 -2.41
C LEU A 78 14.49 -7.22 -3.23
N LEU A 79 15.80 -7.49 -3.14
CA LEU A 79 16.81 -6.84 -3.96
C LEU A 79 16.69 -7.23 -5.43
N THR A 80 16.47 -8.52 -5.73
CA THR A 80 16.19 -9.02 -7.09
C THR A 80 14.93 -8.39 -7.65
N TYR A 81 13.86 -8.30 -6.86
CA TYR A 81 12.61 -7.64 -7.22
C TYR A 81 12.81 -6.14 -7.49
N SER A 82 13.55 -5.44 -6.63
CA SER A 82 13.93 -4.05 -6.85
C SER A 82 14.68 -3.88 -8.17
N ASN A 83 15.66 -4.75 -8.44
CA ASN A 83 16.44 -4.69 -9.67
C ASN A 83 15.56 -4.95 -10.90
N ALA A 84 14.68 -5.95 -10.84
CA ALA A 84 13.76 -6.31 -11.91
C ALA A 84 12.80 -5.16 -12.26
N LEU A 85 12.25 -4.45 -11.27
CA LEU A 85 11.41 -3.27 -11.52
C LEU A 85 12.18 -2.11 -12.16
N THR A 86 13.49 -2.01 -11.89
CA THR A 86 14.34 -0.93 -12.40
C THR A 86 15.01 -1.22 -13.75
N GLN A 87 15.07 -2.47 -14.20
CA GLN A 87 15.77 -2.84 -15.44
C GLN A 87 14.85 -2.96 -16.68
N TYR A 88 13.53 -2.91 -16.49
CA TYR A 88 12.54 -3.35 -17.49
C TYR A 88 12.24 -2.39 -18.66
N ARG A 89 13.21 -1.63 -19.18
CA ARG A 89 12.96 -0.69 -20.31
C ARG A 89 12.81 -1.37 -21.68
N SER A 90 13.17 -2.65 -21.85
CA SER A 90 13.37 -3.29 -23.18
C SER A 90 12.14 -3.94 -23.84
N ASP A 91 11.06 -4.22 -23.11
CA ASP A 91 10.01 -5.13 -23.59
C ASP A 91 8.69 -4.44 -23.95
N PHE A 92 8.69 -3.11 -24.11
CA PHE A 92 7.46 -2.38 -24.42
C PHE A 92 7.12 -2.43 -25.91
N PRO A 93 5.84 -2.66 -26.29
CA PRO A 93 5.41 -2.50 -27.67
C PRO A 93 5.63 -1.04 -28.10
N VAL A 94 6.42 -0.85 -29.16
CA VAL A 94 6.58 0.41 -29.86
C VAL A 94 5.23 0.75 -30.50
N LEU A 95 4.55 1.77 -30.01
CA LEU A 95 3.39 2.34 -30.70
C LEU A 95 3.88 3.50 -31.57
N LEU A 96 3.60 3.39 -32.87
CA LEU A 96 3.85 4.40 -33.88
C LEU A 96 3.02 5.67 -33.62
N ASP A 97 3.68 6.80 -33.80
CA ASP A 97 3.27 8.20 -33.72
C ASP A 97 1.80 8.53 -33.43
N SER A 98 1.59 9.33 -32.38
CA SER A 98 0.33 10.04 -32.14
C SER A 98 0.56 11.45 -31.59
N PRO A 99 -0.18 12.46 -32.07
CA PRO A 99 -0.08 13.83 -31.58
C PRO A 99 -0.76 13.96 -30.21
N CYS A 100 0.00 14.41 -29.22
CA CYS A 100 -0.46 14.59 -27.84
C CYS A 100 -1.27 15.88 -27.66
N SER A 101 -2.42 15.78 -26.99
CA SER A 101 -3.13 16.94 -26.41
C SER A 101 -2.80 17.03 -24.92
N GLN A 102 -2.33 18.20 -24.48
CA GLN A 102 -2.12 18.48 -23.05
C GLN A 102 -3.45 18.93 -22.43
N VAL A 103 -3.90 18.22 -21.39
CA VAL A 103 -5.05 18.63 -20.58
C VAL A 103 -4.54 19.54 -19.47
N SER A 104 -4.93 20.81 -19.49
CA SER A 104 -4.68 21.79 -18.44
C SER A 104 -5.64 21.54 -17.26
N GLU A 105 -5.12 21.07 -16.13
CA GLU A 105 -5.86 21.03 -14.85
C GLU A 105 -5.77 22.39 -14.16
N ALA A 106 -6.56 23.37 -14.63
CA ALA A 106 -6.76 24.62 -13.90
C ALA A 106 -7.59 24.34 -12.65
N THR A 107 -7.04 24.66 -11.48
CA THR A 107 -7.68 24.49 -10.17
C THR A 107 -7.59 25.81 -9.42
N ASP A 108 -8.72 26.35 -8.98
CA ASP A 108 -8.85 27.71 -8.38
C ASP A 108 -8.16 27.85 -7.01
N ILE A 109 -7.76 26.74 -6.38
CA ILE A 109 -7.10 26.72 -5.08
C ILE A 109 -5.58 26.82 -5.30
N PRO A 110 -4.83 27.66 -4.55
CA PRO A 110 -3.38 27.76 -4.70
C PRO A 110 -2.68 26.42 -4.42
N PRO A 111 -1.49 26.21 -5.01
CA PRO A 111 -0.58 25.12 -4.66
C PRO A 111 -0.45 24.83 -3.16
N PRO A 112 -0.20 23.57 -2.78
CA PRO A 112 0.10 23.24 -1.39
C PRO A 112 1.35 23.98 -0.92
N SER A 113 1.31 24.53 0.29
CA SER A 113 2.50 25.06 0.95
C SER A 113 3.40 23.91 1.40
N LEU A 114 4.66 23.91 0.96
CA LEU A 114 5.64 22.90 1.33
C LEU A 114 6.52 23.40 2.48
N PRO A 115 7.02 22.52 3.37
CA PRO A 115 8.02 22.89 4.35
C PRO A 115 9.30 23.41 3.69
N LYS A 116 9.98 24.36 4.34
CA LYS A 116 11.27 24.90 3.86
C LYS A 116 12.32 23.79 3.68
N ASP A 117 12.35 22.83 4.60
CA ASP A 117 13.12 21.59 4.52
C ASP A 117 12.17 20.43 4.22
N ALA A 118 11.71 20.35 2.96
CA ALA A 118 10.72 19.36 2.53
C ALA A 118 11.23 17.92 2.73
N LEU A 119 12.48 17.64 2.33
CA LEU A 119 13.08 16.32 2.51
C LEU A 119 13.19 15.94 3.99
N GLY A 120 13.73 16.81 4.84
CA GLY A 120 13.87 16.50 6.25
C GLY A 120 12.50 16.38 6.94
N ALA A 121 11.48 17.14 6.51
CA ALA A 121 10.11 16.95 6.99
C ALA A 121 9.56 15.56 6.60
N GLN A 122 9.77 15.14 5.35
CA GLN A 122 9.38 13.82 4.86
C GLN A 122 10.04 12.69 5.64
N LEU A 123 11.36 12.78 5.85
CA LEU A 123 12.13 11.78 6.59
C LEU A 123 11.74 11.72 8.07
N ARG A 124 11.49 12.88 8.71
CA ARG A 124 10.99 12.91 10.10
C ARG A 124 9.62 12.28 10.21
N PHE A 125 8.69 12.58 9.28
CA PHE A 125 7.38 11.96 9.25
C PHE A 125 7.47 10.44 9.08
N PHE A 126 8.29 9.99 8.12
CA PHE A 126 8.49 8.58 7.81
C PHE A 126 9.10 7.79 8.98
N ASN A 127 10.12 8.35 9.65
CA ASN A 127 10.82 7.67 10.75
C ASN A 127 10.02 7.66 12.05
N ASN A 128 9.22 8.71 12.31
CA ASN A 128 8.41 8.79 13.52
C ASN A 128 7.06 8.07 13.39
N ASN A 129 6.71 7.63 12.20
CA ASN A 129 5.48 6.87 11.96
C ASN A 129 5.78 5.35 12.04
N PRO A 130 5.15 4.60 12.96
CA PRO A 130 5.40 3.17 13.11
C PRO A 130 4.98 2.33 11.88
N ARG A 131 4.23 2.93 10.95
CA ARG A 131 3.85 2.29 9.68
C ARG A 131 4.69 2.77 8.50
N HIS A 132 5.69 3.63 8.72
CA HIS A 132 6.58 4.15 7.69
C HIS A 132 5.81 4.78 6.52
N PHE A 133 4.80 5.59 6.84
CA PHE A 133 4.03 6.32 5.85
C PHE A 133 4.84 7.51 5.34
N PHE A 134 4.63 7.87 4.08
CA PHE A 134 5.14 9.13 3.52
C PHE A 134 3.97 10.12 3.41
N ILE A 135 4.21 11.42 3.59
CA ILE A 135 3.14 12.42 3.55
C ILE A 135 3.07 13.05 2.15
N LEU A 136 1.86 13.37 1.69
CA LEU A 136 1.59 14.18 0.50
C LEU A 136 0.86 15.45 0.92
N TYR A 137 1.35 16.61 0.48
CA TYR A 137 0.78 17.90 0.88
C TYR A 137 -0.41 18.28 0.00
N GLY A 138 -1.57 18.51 0.61
CA GLY A 138 -2.80 18.88 -0.10
C GLY A 138 -2.99 20.39 -0.23
N ARG A 139 -3.84 20.84 -1.15
CA ARG A 139 -4.16 22.28 -1.29
C ARG A 139 -5.11 22.82 -0.20
N GLY A 140 -6.00 21.96 0.30
CA GLY A 140 -7.03 22.33 1.26
C GLY A 140 -6.63 22.12 2.73
N GLU A 141 -7.61 21.73 3.54
CA GLU A 141 -7.50 21.52 4.99
C GLU A 141 -6.71 20.28 5.40
N TYR A 142 -6.45 19.37 4.44
CA TYR A 142 -5.86 18.07 4.68
C TYR A 142 -4.55 17.87 3.91
N ASP A 143 -3.62 17.20 4.57
CA ASP A 143 -2.53 16.44 3.97
C ASP A 143 -2.89 14.95 3.98
N TYR A 144 -2.07 14.12 3.33
CA TYR A 144 -2.41 12.71 3.11
C TYR A 144 -1.23 11.82 3.44
N ALA A 145 -1.37 10.99 4.48
CA ALA A 145 -0.37 10.01 4.84
C ALA A 145 -0.60 8.74 4.01
N ALA A 146 0.36 8.42 3.15
CA ALA A 146 0.31 7.29 2.25
C ALA A 146 1.14 6.13 2.80
N GLY A 147 0.45 5.02 3.03
CA GLY A 147 1.00 3.77 3.52
C GLY A 147 1.04 2.69 2.47
N HIS A 148 2.13 1.95 2.45
CA HIS A 148 2.32 0.79 1.59
C HIS A 148 1.96 -0.51 2.32
N ASN A 149 1.78 -1.59 1.57
CA ASN A 149 2.00 -2.92 2.13
C ASN A 149 3.49 -3.11 2.51
N THR A 150 3.80 -4.07 3.37
CA THR A 150 5.15 -4.25 3.94
C THR A 150 6.22 -4.42 2.87
N GLN A 151 5.95 -5.18 1.81
CA GLN A 151 6.93 -5.47 0.76
C GLN A 151 7.24 -4.22 -0.07
N ILE A 152 6.22 -3.45 -0.42
CA ILE A 152 6.42 -2.17 -1.11
C ILE A 152 7.08 -1.14 -0.19
N SER A 153 6.78 -1.14 1.12
CA SER A 153 7.48 -0.28 2.09
C SER A 153 8.98 -0.54 2.10
N MET A 154 9.40 -1.81 2.03
CA MET A 154 10.82 -2.17 1.97
C MET A 154 11.48 -1.71 0.67
N LEU A 155 10.81 -1.91 -0.47
CA LEU A 155 11.28 -1.40 -1.74
C LEU A 155 11.43 0.13 -1.72
N HIS A 156 10.44 0.84 -1.15
CA HIS A 156 10.46 2.28 -0.97
C HIS A 156 11.68 2.70 -0.14
N MET A 157 11.97 2.03 0.97
CA MET A 157 13.14 2.32 1.81
C MET A 157 14.46 2.10 1.08
N ILE A 158 14.60 0.99 0.34
CA ILE A 158 15.82 0.70 -0.44
C ILE A 158 16.07 1.78 -1.49
N ILE A 159 15.02 2.14 -2.24
CA ILE A 159 15.15 3.17 -3.28
C ILE A 159 15.41 4.54 -2.65
N GLN A 160 14.70 4.91 -1.59
CA GLN A 160 14.90 6.17 -0.89
C GLN A 160 16.33 6.29 -0.36
N LYS A 161 16.88 5.24 0.28
CA LYS A 161 18.27 5.23 0.77
C LYS A 161 19.26 5.49 -0.37
N ARG A 162 19.12 4.79 -1.50
CA ARG A 162 19.96 4.99 -2.68
C ARG A 162 19.84 6.40 -3.28
N ILE A 163 18.62 6.97 -3.31
CA ILE A 163 18.42 8.37 -3.71
C ILE A 163 19.19 9.29 -2.76
N LEU A 164 19.05 9.10 -1.44
CA LEU A 164 19.70 9.93 -0.42
C LEU A 164 21.23 9.90 -0.55
N GLU A 165 21.82 8.74 -0.80
CA GLU A 165 23.27 8.60 -1.05
C GLU A 165 23.74 9.48 -2.23
N LEU A 166 22.92 9.65 -3.27
CA LEU A 166 23.25 10.46 -4.45
C LEU A 166 23.05 11.97 -4.25
N ILE A 167 22.15 12.38 -3.35
CA ILE A 167 21.74 13.78 -3.18
C ILE A 167 22.20 14.42 -1.86
N THR A 168 22.88 13.65 -1.00
CA THR A 168 23.43 14.17 0.26
C THR A 168 24.49 15.23 -0.04
N GLY A 169 24.41 16.36 0.67
CA GLY A 169 25.31 17.52 0.47
C GLY A 169 25.01 18.38 -0.76
N LYS A 170 24.04 18.01 -1.61
CA LYS A 170 23.63 18.79 -2.78
C LYS A 170 22.52 19.79 -2.44
N SER A 171 22.49 20.93 -3.14
CA SER A 171 21.37 21.87 -3.10
C SER A 171 20.12 21.30 -3.80
N ARG A 172 18.95 21.81 -3.43
CA ARG A 172 17.66 21.49 -4.08
C ARG A 172 17.05 22.77 -4.65
N PRO A 173 16.54 22.77 -5.89
CA PRO A 173 16.61 21.69 -6.88
C PRO A 173 18.05 21.30 -7.23
N LEU A 174 18.24 20.07 -7.74
CA LEU A 174 19.55 19.62 -8.20
C LEU A 174 19.97 20.36 -9.47
N SER A 175 21.26 20.33 -9.80
CA SER A 175 21.76 20.86 -11.09
C SER A 175 21.08 20.15 -12.27
N GLU A 176 21.04 20.80 -13.44
CA GLU A 176 20.43 20.23 -14.64
C GLU A 176 21.05 18.87 -15.05
N GLU A 177 22.35 18.71 -14.82
CA GLU A 177 23.08 17.46 -15.07
C GLU A 177 22.65 16.36 -14.09
N ASP A 178 22.62 16.67 -12.79
CA ASP A 178 22.18 15.72 -11.77
C ASP A 178 20.71 15.33 -11.95
N GLN A 179 19.85 16.29 -12.30
CA GLN A 179 18.46 16.01 -12.65
C GLN A 179 18.36 15.10 -13.88
N ALA A 180 19.21 15.27 -14.89
CA ALA A 180 19.24 14.41 -16.07
C ALA A 180 19.65 12.98 -15.72
N MET A 181 20.70 12.83 -14.90
CA MET A 181 21.17 11.55 -14.40
C MET A 181 20.08 10.84 -13.60
N MET A 182 19.48 11.53 -12.63
CA MET A 182 18.43 10.99 -11.77
C MET A 182 17.18 10.60 -12.57
N ASN A 183 16.80 11.37 -13.57
CA ASN A 183 15.68 11.03 -14.46
C ASN A 183 15.92 9.76 -15.28
N ARG A 184 17.17 9.44 -15.63
CA ARG A 184 17.51 8.18 -16.31
C ARG A 184 17.49 6.98 -15.38
N TRP A 185 17.59 7.20 -14.08
CA TRP A 185 17.60 6.13 -13.10
C TRP A 185 16.17 5.63 -12.80
N ALA A 186 15.90 4.39 -13.20
CA ALA A 186 14.57 3.78 -13.06
C ALA A 186 14.09 3.62 -11.61
N GLY A 187 15.02 3.64 -10.64
CA GLY A 187 14.69 3.70 -9.22
C GLY A 187 13.90 4.97 -8.90
N VAL A 188 14.39 6.14 -9.32
CA VAL A 188 13.70 7.44 -9.11
C VAL A 188 12.35 7.46 -9.82
N GLN A 189 12.28 6.94 -11.04
CA GLN A 189 11.02 6.87 -11.80
C GLN A 189 9.99 6.02 -11.05
N THR A 190 10.39 4.83 -10.62
CA THR A 190 9.54 3.92 -9.83
C THR A 190 9.13 4.55 -8.49
N PHE A 191 10.05 5.28 -7.85
CA PHE A 191 9.77 6.01 -6.63
C PHE A 191 8.71 7.09 -6.82
N PHE A 192 8.84 7.88 -7.89
CA PHE A 192 7.88 8.91 -8.24
C PHE A 192 6.52 8.34 -8.65
N GLU A 193 6.49 7.18 -9.33
CA GLU A 193 5.24 6.49 -9.66
C GLU A 193 4.42 6.15 -8.40
N TYR A 194 5.06 5.83 -7.27
CA TYR A 194 4.35 5.63 -6.01
C TYR A 194 3.76 6.94 -5.47
N TYR A 195 4.50 8.06 -5.55
CA TYR A 195 4.00 9.38 -5.18
C TYR A 195 2.80 9.77 -6.05
N GLU A 196 2.92 9.59 -7.37
CA GLU A 196 1.86 9.92 -8.34
C GLU A 196 0.61 9.06 -8.14
N ALA A 197 0.77 7.74 -7.93
CA ALA A 197 -0.36 6.85 -7.69
C ALA A 197 -1.08 7.15 -6.36
N ALA A 198 -0.33 7.44 -5.29
CA ALA A 198 -0.89 7.86 -4.01
C ALA A 198 -1.58 9.23 -4.12
N GLY A 199 -0.97 10.19 -4.83
CA GLY A 199 -1.56 11.50 -5.09
C GLY A 199 -2.85 11.41 -5.87
N LYS A 200 -2.89 10.59 -6.94
CA LYS A 200 -4.11 10.30 -7.69
C LYS A 200 -5.22 9.73 -6.79
N LYS A 201 -4.90 8.79 -5.89
CA LYS A 201 -5.85 8.24 -4.93
C LYS A 201 -6.31 9.28 -3.89
N ALA A 202 -5.46 10.24 -3.56
CA ALA A 202 -5.76 11.38 -2.69
C ALA A 202 -6.53 12.52 -3.36
N GLY A 203 -6.69 12.48 -4.69
CA GLY A 203 -7.29 13.58 -5.47
C GLY A 203 -6.36 14.79 -5.64
N LEU A 204 -5.03 14.56 -5.58
CA LEU A 204 -4.04 15.60 -5.80
C LEU A 204 -3.64 15.68 -7.28
N PRO A 205 -3.55 16.90 -7.86
CA PRO A 205 -3.01 17.09 -9.20
C PRO A 205 -1.59 16.55 -9.31
N ALA A 206 -1.24 15.96 -10.45
CA ALA A 206 0.10 15.44 -10.68
C ALA A 206 1.17 16.54 -10.51
N SER A 207 0.86 17.77 -10.93
CA SER A 207 1.75 18.93 -10.81
C SER A 207 2.15 19.26 -9.36
N ASP A 208 1.25 19.06 -8.40
CA ASP A 208 1.54 19.29 -6.99
C ASP A 208 2.43 18.20 -6.41
N VAL A 209 2.14 16.94 -6.77
CA VAL A 209 2.97 15.79 -6.40
C VAL A 209 4.37 15.94 -6.98
N GLY A 210 4.49 16.37 -8.24
CA GLY A 210 5.76 16.67 -8.90
C GLY A 210 6.54 17.78 -8.20
N ARG A 211 5.87 18.89 -7.83
CA ARG A 211 6.50 19.98 -7.08
C ARG A 211 7.01 19.53 -5.71
N GLN A 212 6.24 18.72 -5.00
CA GLN A 212 6.67 18.14 -3.73
C GLN A 212 7.90 17.26 -3.92
N PHE A 213 7.86 16.35 -4.90
CA PHE A 213 8.96 15.44 -5.18
C PHE A 213 10.25 16.18 -5.56
N GLU A 214 10.13 17.26 -6.34
CA GLU A 214 11.25 18.15 -6.67
C GLU A 214 11.79 18.88 -5.42
N ALA A 215 10.92 19.35 -4.52
CA ALA A 215 11.36 19.98 -3.28
C ALA A 215 12.10 19.00 -2.35
N GLU A 216 11.71 17.73 -2.33
CA GLU A 216 12.31 16.69 -1.50
C GLU A 216 13.62 16.14 -2.11
N TYR A 217 13.55 15.71 -3.37
CA TYR A 217 14.63 14.95 -4.01
C TYR A 217 15.40 15.76 -5.06
N GLY A 218 14.95 16.98 -5.36
CA GLY A 218 15.59 17.90 -6.29
C GLY A 218 15.45 17.52 -7.76
N VAL A 219 14.50 16.64 -8.10
CA VAL A 219 14.30 16.12 -9.47
C VAL A 219 12.88 16.42 -9.95
N ASN A 220 12.75 17.14 -11.06
CA ASN A 220 11.46 17.33 -11.73
C ASN A 220 11.20 16.22 -12.75
N ILE A 221 10.51 15.16 -12.33
CA ILE A 221 10.21 14.01 -13.20
C ILE A 221 9.20 14.38 -14.30
N LEU A 222 8.20 15.21 -13.97
CA LEU A 222 7.13 15.58 -14.90
C LEU A 222 7.65 16.41 -16.07
N ALA A 223 8.52 17.37 -15.80
CA ALA A 223 9.11 18.21 -16.84
C ALA A 223 9.97 17.42 -17.85
N ARG A 224 10.40 16.21 -17.49
CA ARG A 224 11.28 15.37 -18.30
C ARG A 224 10.60 14.14 -18.91
N ARG A 225 9.26 14.04 -18.81
CA ARG A 225 8.52 12.97 -19.48
C ARG A 225 8.57 13.12 -20.99
N THR A 226 8.80 12.02 -21.69
CA THR A 226 8.66 11.99 -23.14
C THR A 226 7.18 12.13 -23.54
N PRO A 227 6.88 12.51 -24.80
CA PRO A 227 5.52 12.49 -25.31
C PRO A 227 4.84 11.13 -25.12
N GLU A 228 5.56 10.02 -25.35
CA GLU A 228 4.98 8.68 -25.12
C GLU A 228 4.62 8.45 -23.65
N GLN A 229 5.45 8.91 -22.71
CA GLN A 229 5.17 8.80 -21.27
C GLN A 229 3.97 9.64 -20.81
N ASN A 230 3.57 10.63 -21.60
CA ASN A 230 2.36 11.43 -21.35
C ASN A 230 1.12 10.86 -22.04
N ASP A 231 1.26 9.90 -22.97
CA ASP A 231 0.12 9.22 -23.61
C ASP A 231 -0.59 8.31 -22.58
N PRO A 232 -1.90 8.52 -22.31
CA PRO A 232 -2.69 7.66 -21.43
C PRO A 232 -2.70 6.19 -21.86
N ARG A 233 -2.68 5.88 -23.16
CA ARG A 233 -2.67 4.50 -23.67
C ARG A 233 -1.34 3.82 -23.35
N TRP A 234 -0.23 4.52 -23.58
CA TRP A 234 1.09 4.04 -23.21
C TRP A 234 1.20 3.82 -21.71
N ARG A 235 0.76 4.79 -20.89
CA ARG A 235 0.75 4.67 -19.43
C ARG A 235 -0.06 3.47 -18.93
N ASN A 236 -1.25 3.27 -19.47
CA ASN A 236 -2.08 2.12 -19.12
C ASN A 236 -1.41 0.78 -19.50
N ALA A 237 -0.76 0.71 -20.66
CA ALA A 237 -0.01 -0.48 -21.05
C ALA A 237 1.22 -0.71 -20.15
N TYR A 238 1.95 0.37 -19.85
CA TYR A 238 3.11 0.39 -18.97
C TYR A 238 2.77 -0.10 -17.56
N ASP A 239 1.68 0.41 -16.99
CA ASP A 239 1.23 0.03 -15.65
C ASP A 239 0.80 -1.44 -15.59
N ARG A 240 0.11 -1.96 -16.62
CA ARG A 240 -0.24 -3.39 -16.69
C ARG A 240 1.00 -4.28 -16.78
N ALA A 241 2.01 -3.89 -17.54
CA ALA A 241 3.26 -4.65 -17.63
C ALA A 241 3.99 -4.69 -16.28
N LYS A 242 4.13 -3.53 -15.61
CA LYS A 242 4.73 -3.45 -14.28
C LYS A 242 3.96 -4.22 -13.22
N GLU A 243 2.62 -4.21 -13.27
CA GLU A 243 1.79 -5.01 -12.37
C GLU A 243 1.97 -6.52 -12.61
N SER A 244 2.11 -6.95 -13.87
CA SER A 244 2.39 -8.35 -14.20
C SER A 244 3.74 -8.81 -13.65
N ILE A 245 4.77 -7.97 -13.77
CA ILE A 245 6.09 -8.20 -13.18
C ILE A 245 5.98 -8.25 -11.66
N HIS A 246 5.31 -7.26 -11.06
CA HIS A 246 5.10 -7.22 -9.62
C HIS A 246 4.47 -8.52 -9.12
N LYS A 247 3.36 -8.95 -9.73
CA LYS A 247 2.69 -10.21 -9.40
C LYS A 247 3.64 -11.41 -9.51
N ARG A 248 4.44 -11.49 -10.57
CA ARG A 248 5.42 -12.58 -10.77
C ARG A 248 6.41 -12.69 -9.62
N TYR A 249 6.93 -11.57 -9.12
CA TYR A 249 7.89 -11.56 -8.02
C TYR A 249 7.24 -11.64 -6.64
N MET A 250 5.99 -11.17 -6.50
CA MET A 250 5.25 -11.26 -5.24
C MET A 250 4.79 -12.67 -4.90
N LEU A 251 4.41 -13.48 -5.89
CA LEU A 251 3.92 -14.84 -5.63
C LEU A 251 4.92 -15.73 -4.86
N PRO A 252 6.22 -15.78 -5.21
CA PRO A 252 7.23 -16.48 -4.42
C PRO A 252 7.35 -15.95 -2.98
N ILE A 253 7.31 -14.63 -2.78
CA ILE A 253 7.37 -14.00 -1.45
C ILE A 253 6.15 -14.42 -0.62
N LEU A 254 4.95 -14.34 -1.21
CA LEU A 254 3.72 -14.76 -0.55
C LEU A 254 3.75 -16.26 -0.19
N LYS A 255 4.35 -17.09 -1.05
CA LYS A 255 4.51 -18.52 -0.79
C LYS A 255 5.42 -18.77 0.41
N GLN A 256 6.58 -18.11 0.48
CA GLN A 256 7.47 -18.18 1.64
C GLN A 256 6.77 -17.71 2.91
N LEU A 257 6.06 -16.59 2.87
CA LEU A 257 5.31 -16.06 4.02
C LEU A 257 4.20 -17.00 4.47
N SER A 258 3.49 -17.66 3.55
CA SER A 258 2.44 -18.63 3.89
C SER A 258 2.98 -19.86 4.63
N GLN A 259 4.26 -20.19 4.39
CA GLN A 259 4.95 -21.34 4.98
C GLN A 259 5.73 -20.99 6.26
N HIS A 260 6.07 -19.70 6.44
CA HIS A 260 6.89 -19.25 7.56
C HIS A 260 6.12 -19.32 8.90
N PRO A 261 6.69 -19.88 9.99
CA PRO A 261 5.97 -20.14 11.24
C PRO A 261 5.28 -18.92 11.87
N LYS A 262 5.87 -17.71 11.75
CA LYS A 262 5.33 -16.47 12.34
C LYS A 262 4.18 -15.84 11.53
N THR A 263 4.04 -16.19 10.25
CA THR A 263 3.08 -15.60 9.31
C THR A 263 2.14 -16.65 8.71
N ARG A 264 2.27 -17.90 9.16
CA ARG A 264 1.40 -18.99 8.73
C ARG A 264 -0.05 -18.65 9.03
N GLY A 265 -0.90 -18.72 8.00
CA GLY A 265 -2.32 -18.39 8.10
C GLY A 265 -2.69 -16.91 7.91
N THR A 266 -1.71 -16.00 7.75
CA THR A 266 -2.00 -14.59 7.40
C THR A 266 -2.09 -14.34 5.90
N VAL A 267 -1.49 -15.21 5.09
CA VAL A 267 -1.57 -15.19 3.63
C VAL A 267 -2.67 -16.16 3.19
N PRO A 268 -3.75 -15.68 2.54
CA PRO A 268 -4.77 -16.56 1.99
C PRO A 268 -4.19 -17.48 0.93
N VAL A 269 -4.55 -18.76 0.98
CA VAL A 269 -4.14 -19.79 0.01
C VAL A 269 -5.36 -20.47 -0.60
N ASP A 270 -5.22 -20.99 -1.81
CA ASP A 270 -6.25 -21.78 -2.49
C ASP A 270 -6.31 -23.23 -1.99
N SER A 271 -7.14 -24.06 -2.61
CA SER A 271 -7.28 -25.48 -2.26
C SER A 271 -6.01 -26.31 -2.48
N ASN A 272 -5.06 -25.81 -3.28
CA ASN A 272 -3.77 -26.46 -3.54
C ASN A 272 -2.68 -25.95 -2.58
N GLY A 273 -3.00 -25.01 -1.70
CA GLY A 273 -2.04 -24.35 -0.82
C GLY A 273 -1.21 -23.27 -1.52
N GLU A 274 -1.58 -22.84 -2.74
CA GLU A 274 -0.89 -21.76 -3.44
C GLU A 274 -1.44 -20.39 -3.00
N PRO A 275 -0.59 -19.36 -2.83
CA PRO A 275 -1.05 -18.05 -2.40
C PRO A 275 -2.02 -17.38 -3.37
N ILE A 276 -3.10 -16.82 -2.83
CA ILE A 276 -4.06 -16.03 -3.60
C ILE A 276 -3.54 -14.59 -3.72
N TYR A 277 -3.30 -14.15 -4.96
CA TYR A 277 -2.95 -12.77 -5.25
C TYR A 277 -4.20 -11.88 -5.30
N ASP A 278 -4.38 -11.02 -4.30
CA ASP A 278 -5.38 -9.95 -4.32
C ASP A 278 -4.74 -8.61 -4.70
N PRO A 279 -5.04 -8.02 -5.87
CA PRO A 279 -4.51 -6.71 -6.27
C PRO A 279 -4.80 -5.57 -5.29
N LYS A 280 -5.84 -5.68 -4.44
CA LYS A 280 -6.16 -4.65 -3.44
C LYS A 280 -5.22 -4.67 -2.23
N VAL A 281 -4.58 -5.81 -1.97
CA VAL A 281 -3.70 -6.02 -0.81
C VAL A 281 -2.24 -6.16 -1.27
N HIS A 282 -2.03 -6.95 -2.31
CA HIS A 282 -0.73 -7.33 -2.85
C HIS A 282 -0.37 -6.58 -4.13
N GLY A 283 -1.24 -5.73 -4.65
CA GLY A 283 -0.96 -4.95 -5.85
C GLY A 283 0.14 -3.93 -5.64
N ARG A 284 0.80 -3.53 -6.74
CA ARG A 284 1.90 -2.56 -6.70
C ARG A 284 1.47 -1.27 -6.01
N PHE A 285 0.25 -0.82 -6.30
CA PHE A 285 -0.34 0.40 -5.74
C PHE A 285 -1.42 0.12 -4.69
N ALA A 286 -1.28 -0.95 -3.91
CA ALA A 286 -2.12 -1.22 -2.75
C ALA A 286 -1.78 -0.25 -1.60
N PHE A 287 -2.36 0.95 -1.65
CA PHE A 287 -2.16 1.99 -0.64
C PHE A 287 -3.29 2.06 0.39
N ILE A 288 -2.90 2.31 1.63
CA ILE A 288 -3.75 2.94 2.64
C ILE A 288 -3.45 4.44 2.61
N ILE A 289 -4.44 5.28 2.32
CA ILE A 289 -4.25 6.74 2.35
C ILE A 289 -5.09 7.29 3.50
N THR A 290 -4.44 7.90 4.48
CA THR A 290 -5.11 8.50 5.65
C THR A 290 -5.11 10.01 5.51
N LYS A 291 -6.28 10.66 5.64
CA LYS A 291 -6.35 12.13 5.73
C LYS A 291 -5.70 12.61 7.02
N VAL A 292 -4.93 13.67 6.97
CA VAL A 292 -4.29 14.31 8.12
C VAL A 292 -4.72 15.78 8.15
N SER A 293 -5.40 16.21 9.22
CA SER A 293 -5.80 17.61 9.38
C SER A 293 -4.58 18.49 9.56
N LYS A 294 -4.42 19.52 8.72
CA LYS A 294 -3.33 20.49 8.85
C LYS A 294 -3.42 21.32 10.13
N LYS A 295 -4.64 21.57 10.61
CA LYS A 295 -4.89 22.36 11.82
C LYS A 295 -4.42 21.63 13.08
N THR A 296 -4.58 20.31 13.12
CA THR A 296 -4.37 19.50 14.34
C THR A 296 -3.23 18.51 14.24
N GLY A 297 -2.72 18.24 13.02
CA GLY A 297 -1.77 17.17 12.75
C GLY A 297 -2.31 15.76 12.95
N LYS A 298 -3.63 15.60 13.18
CA LYS A 298 -4.25 14.32 13.52
C LYS A 298 -4.88 13.64 12.31
N ALA A 299 -4.84 12.31 12.31
CA ALA A 299 -5.53 11.47 11.33
C ALA A 299 -7.06 11.67 11.41
N CYS A 300 -7.71 11.81 10.26
CA CYS A 300 -9.15 12.06 10.10
C CYS A 300 -9.87 10.90 9.38
N GLY A 301 -9.23 9.73 9.28
CA GLY A 301 -9.77 8.54 8.63
C GLY A 301 -9.13 8.24 7.28
N ASP A 302 -9.32 6.99 6.85
CA ASP A 302 -8.75 6.47 5.60
C ASP A 302 -9.67 6.77 4.41
N LEU A 303 -9.06 7.02 3.25
CA LEU A 303 -9.75 7.08 1.97
C LEU A 303 -10.19 5.67 1.55
N PRO A 304 -11.31 5.56 0.82
CA PRO A 304 -11.80 4.29 0.29
C PRO A 304 -10.82 3.61 -0.69
#